data_AF-A0A2E5PXC1-F1
#
_entry.id   AF-A0A2E5PXC1-F1
#
_cell.length_a   1.000
_cell.length_b   1.000
_cell.length_c   1.000
_cell.angle_alpha   90.00
_cell.angle_beta   90.00
_cell.angle_gamma   90.00
#
_symmetry.space_group_name_H-M   'P 1'
#
loop_
_entity.id
_entity.type
_entity.pdbx_description
1 polymer ?
#
loop_
_entity_poly.entity_id
_entity_poly.type
_entity_poly.pdbx_seq_one_letter_code
_entity_poly.pdbx_strand_id
1 'polypeptide(L)'
;SALRADIMTPLGPDKVMIEFRGLGLKSDTPEQRLTRQRHHNTIWGPFGRNLHEDLLAVTTQQGSMNEWAEKRRILHGRHEDETIHDEIGMRHFYDEWGKWMDRWPGDPEISYKEGEKNAA
;
A
#
# COMPACT_ATOMS: atom_id res chain seq x y z
N SER A 1 -18.97 -9.46 6.05
CA SER A 1 -17.77 -8.77 5.54
C SER A 1 -17.77 -8.78 4.02
N ALA A 2 -17.20 -7.78 3.34
CA ALA A 2 -16.99 -7.78 1.89
C ALA A 2 -15.48 -7.84 1.64
N LEU A 3 -15.04 -8.46 0.54
CA LEU A 3 -13.64 -8.33 0.12
C LEU A 3 -13.44 -6.92 -0.42
N ARG A 4 -12.48 -6.18 0.13
CA ARG A 4 -12.05 -4.89 -0.40
C ARG A 4 -11.00 -5.14 -1.48
N ALA A 5 -11.20 -4.54 -2.65
CA ALA A 5 -10.25 -4.57 -3.75
C ALA A 5 -10.16 -3.15 -4.32
N ASP A 6 -8.98 -2.54 -4.19
CA ASP A 6 -8.76 -1.18 -4.64
C ASP A 6 -7.74 -1.16 -5.76
N ILE A 7 -7.93 -0.23 -6.70
CA ILE A 7 -6.98 0.01 -7.78
C ILE A 7 -6.34 1.37 -7.53
N MET A 8 -5.01 1.39 -7.45
CA MET A 8 -4.20 2.60 -7.32
C MET A 8 -3.57 2.91 -8.68
N THR A 9 -4.11 3.90 -9.38
CA THR A 9 -3.61 4.33 -10.69
C THR A 9 -2.71 5.55 -10.51
N PRO A 10 -1.40 5.45 -10.81
CA PRO A 10 -0.50 6.59 -10.68
C PRO A 10 -0.86 7.67 -11.71
N LEU A 11 -1.01 8.90 -11.25
CA LEU A 11 -1.19 10.09 -12.10
C LEU A 11 0.09 10.93 -12.17
N GLY A 12 0.99 10.75 -11.21
CA GLY A 12 2.30 11.37 -11.10
C GLY A 12 3.05 10.83 -9.88
N PRO A 13 4.28 11.29 -9.62
CA PRO A 13 5.07 10.84 -8.47
C PRO A 13 4.43 11.13 -7.10
N ASP A 14 3.59 12.17 -7.03
CA ASP A 14 2.94 12.67 -5.82
C ASP A 14 1.40 12.62 -5.90
N LYS A 15 0.86 11.95 -6.93
CA LYS A 15 -0.58 11.95 -7.21
C LYS A 15 -1.06 10.59 -7.70
N VAL A 16 -2.12 10.09 -7.07
CA VAL A 16 -2.74 8.79 -7.39
C VAL A 16 -4.25 8.94 -7.45
N MET A 17 -4.88 8.22 -8.38
CA MET A 17 -6.33 7.99 -8.39
C MET A 17 -6.62 6.64 -7.75
N ILE A 18 -7.54 6.60 -6.79
CA ILE A 18 -7.92 5.37 -6.10
C ILE A 18 -9.37 5.02 -6.45
N GLU A 19 -9.57 3.81 -6.95
CA GLU A 19 -10.90 3.23 -7.16
C GLU A 19 -11.20 2.20 -6.07
N PHE A 20 -12.15 2.51 -5.18
CA PHE A 20 -12.55 1.62 -4.09
C PHE A 20 -13.64 0.64 -4.53
N ARG A 21 -13.43 -0.66 -4.32
CA ARG A 21 -14.46 -1.68 -4.65
C ARG A 21 -14.68 -2.65 -3.49
N GLY A 22 -15.95 -2.83 -3.14
CA GLY A 22 -16.42 -3.88 -2.25
C GLY A 22 -17.01 -5.04 -3.05
N LEU A 23 -16.41 -6.22 -2.94
CA LEU A 23 -16.85 -7.43 -3.62
C LEU A 23 -17.64 -8.34 -2.66
N GLY A 24 -18.86 -8.68 -3.05
CA GLY A 24 -19.74 -9.63 -2.35
C GLY A 24 -19.79 -10.99 -3.04
N LEU A 25 -20.50 -11.95 -2.44
CA LEU A 25 -20.67 -13.27 -3.06
C LEU A 25 -21.75 -13.20 -4.14
N LYS A 26 -21.53 -13.91 -5.25
CA LYS A 26 -22.56 -14.02 -6.31
C LYS A 26 -23.87 -14.61 -5.80
N SER A 27 -23.78 -15.51 -4.82
CA SER A 27 -24.91 -16.18 -4.15
C SER A 27 -25.64 -15.31 -3.12
N ASP A 28 -25.18 -14.09 -2.82
CA ASP A 28 -25.86 -13.23 -1.85
C ASP A 28 -27.30 -12.93 -2.28
N THR A 29 -28.25 -13.04 -1.34
CA THR A 29 -29.60 -12.51 -1.53
C THR A 29 -29.55 -10.98 -1.67
N PRO A 30 -30.63 -10.33 -2.18
CA PRO A 30 -30.69 -8.87 -2.24
C PRO A 30 -30.43 -8.20 -0.88
N GLU A 31 -30.94 -8.75 0.22
CA GLU A 31 -30.80 -8.22 1.58
C GLU A 31 -29.37 -8.37 2.11
N GLN A 32 -28.74 -9.52 1.86
CA GLN A 32 -27.33 -9.75 2.20
C GLN A 32 -26.42 -8.81 1.42
N ARG A 33 -26.67 -8.64 0.12
CA ARG A 33 -25.93 -7.73 -0.75
C ARG A 33 -26.03 -6.30 -0.25
N LEU A 34 -27.25 -5.83 0.08
CA LEU A 34 -27.46 -4.49 0.63
C LEU A 34 -26.74 -4.28 1.96
N THR A 35 -26.81 -5.28 2.85
CA THR A 35 -26.09 -5.25 4.13
C THR A 35 -24.58 -5.13 3.91
N ARG A 36 -24.00 -5.90 2.97
CA ARG A 36 -22.57 -5.81 2.64
C ARG A 36 -22.18 -4.45 2.07
N GLN A 37 -22.98 -3.90 1.15
CA GLN A 37 -22.75 -2.57 0.59
C GLN A 37 -22.71 -1.50 1.70
N ARG A 38 -23.70 -1.51 2.59
CA ARG A 38 -23.75 -0.59 3.74
C ARG A 38 -22.53 -0.76 4.64
N HIS A 39 -22.18 -1.99 5.02
CA HIS A 39 -21.05 -2.25 5.92
C HIS A 39 -19.72 -1.84 5.29
N HIS A 40 -19.49 -2.16 4.01
CA HIS A 40 -18.29 -1.75 3.30
C HIS A 40 -18.20 -0.22 3.22
N ASN A 41 -19.26 0.45 2.77
CA ASN A 41 -19.25 1.90 2.57
C ASN A 41 -19.07 2.66 3.89
N THR A 42 -19.60 2.16 5.00
CA THR A 42 -19.47 2.79 6.32
C THR A 42 -18.03 2.78 6.86
N ILE A 43 -17.18 1.83 6.44
CA ILE A 43 -15.82 1.68 6.97
C ILE A 43 -14.78 2.07 5.92
N TRP A 44 -14.90 1.47 4.73
CA TRP A 44 -13.89 1.49 3.66
C TRP A 44 -14.33 2.19 2.39
N GLY A 45 -15.59 2.64 2.32
CA GLY A 45 -16.04 3.47 1.20
C GLY A 45 -15.34 4.84 1.19
N PRO A 46 -15.44 5.61 0.10
CA PRO A 46 -14.81 6.92 -0.04
C PRO A 46 -15.25 7.94 1.03
N PHE A 47 -16.41 7.71 1.67
CA PHE A 47 -16.92 8.51 2.79
C PHE A 47 -17.04 7.67 4.08
N GLY A 48 -16.25 6.60 4.18
CA GLY A 48 -16.22 5.69 5.32
C GLY A 48 -15.43 6.25 6.50
N ARG A 49 -15.63 5.63 7.67
CA ARG A 49 -15.06 6.08 8.95
C ARG A 49 -13.63 5.62 9.22
N ASN A 50 -13.08 4.65 8.48
CA ASN A 50 -11.68 4.25 8.66
C ASN A 50 -10.80 4.81 7.55
N LEU A 51 -11.23 4.68 6.29
CA LEU A 51 -10.42 5.05 5.13
C LEU A 51 -9.84 6.47 5.20
N HIS A 52 -10.59 7.43 5.75
CA HIS A 52 -10.12 8.81 5.89
C HIS A 52 -8.83 8.97 6.73
N GLU A 53 -8.59 8.07 7.70
CA GLU A 53 -7.39 8.08 8.54
C GLU A 53 -6.18 7.60 7.73
N ASP A 54 -6.34 6.52 6.96
CA ASP A 54 -5.31 6.04 6.02
C ASP A 54 -4.94 7.12 5.01
N LEU A 55 -5.95 7.81 4.44
CA LEU A 55 -5.73 8.91 3.50
C LEU A 55 -5.00 10.09 4.15
N LEU A 56 -5.32 10.42 5.39
CA LEU A 56 -4.62 11.46 6.14
C LEU A 56 -3.16 11.06 6.39
N ALA A 57 -2.90 9.82 6.81
CA ALA A 57 -1.55 9.31 7.06
C ALA A 57 -0.67 9.38 5.80
N VAL A 58 -1.15 8.87 4.67
CA VAL A 58 -0.40 8.86 3.41
C VAL A 58 -0.21 10.28 2.86
N THR A 59 -1.24 11.14 2.93
CA THR A 59 -1.14 12.53 2.44
C THR A 59 -0.16 13.35 3.27
N THR A 60 -0.16 13.16 4.59
CA THR A 60 0.80 13.85 5.48
C THR A 60 2.22 13.32 5.32
N GLN A 61 2.40 12.00 5.14
CA GLN A 61 3.68 11.41 4.77
C GLN A 61 4.22 12.03 3.47
N GLN A 62 3.40 12.08 2.42
CA GLN A 62 3.78 12.71 1.14
C GLN A 62 4.17 14.17 1.32
N GLY A 63 3.36 14.95 2.05
CA GLY A 63 3.66 16.36 2.32
C GLY A 63 5.00 16.56 3.02
N SER A 64 5.39 15.62 3.88
CA SER A 64 6.68 15.64 4.55
C SER A 64 7.85 15.24 3.64
N MET A 65 7.62 14.44 2.59
CA MET A 65 8.63 13.85 1.70
C MET A 65 8.73 14.59 0.34
N ASN A 66 8.43 15.89 0.32
CA ASN A 66 8.52 16.71 -0.88
C ASN A 66 9.97 16.94 -1.35
N GLU A 67 10.14 17.47 -2.57
CA GLU A 67 11.45 17.66 -3.21
C GLU A 67 12.44 18.57 -2.44
N TRP A 68 11.93 19.43 -1.56
CA TRP A 68 12.72 20.35 -0.73
C TRP A 68 13.11 19.74 0.62
N ALA A 69 12.58 18.56 0.96
CA ALA A 69 12.91 17.85 2.17
C ALA A 69 14.24 17.07 2.01
N GLU A 70 14.92 16.82 3.13
CA GLU A 70 16.07 15.91 3.15
C GLU A 70 15.67 14.50 2.70
N LYS A 71 16.57 13.81 1.99
CA LYS A 71 16.36 12.41 1.59
C LYS A 71 16.11 11.56 2.84
N ARG A 72 14.95 10.89 2.88
CA ARG A 72 14.60 9.96 3.96
C ARG A 72 14.71 8.52 3.48
N ARG A 73 15.15 7.65 4.38
CA ARG A 73 15.13 6.19 4.20
C ARG A 73 14.18 5.61 5.26
N ILE A 74 13.30 4.72 4.84
CA ILE A 74 12.38 4.01 5.74
C ILE A 74 13.02 2.67 6.09
N LEU A 75 13.17 2.39 7.38
CA LEU A 75 13.67 1.10 7.86
C LEU A 75 12.50 0.11 7.99
N HIS A 76 12.43 -0.86 7.08
CA HIS A 76 11.50 -2.00 7.18
C HIS A 76 12.12 -3.16 7.98
N GLY A 77 12.35 -2.90 9.27
CA GLY A 77 13.14 -3.76 10.16
C GLY A 77 12.35 -4.70 11.06
N ARG A 78 11.01 -4.73 10.97
CA ARG A 78 10.20 -5.60 11.85
C ARG A 78 10.16 -7.03 11.35
N HIS A 79 10.56 -7.96 12.20
CA HIS A 79 10.53 -9.41 11.99
C HIS A 79 9.72 -10.04 13.13
N GLU A 80 8.58 -10.64 12.81
CA GLU A 80 7.59 -11.19 13.74
C GLU A 80 6.96 -12.47 13.17
N ASP A 81 7.79 -13.49 12.96
CA ASP A 81 7.40 -14.85 12.53
C ASP A 81 6.48 -14.90 11.30
N GLU A 82 6.65 -13.96 10.36
CA GLU A 82 5.82 -13.83 9.15
C GLU A 82 4.31 -13.61 9.43
N THR A 83 3.97 -13.15 10.64
CA THR A 83 2.59 -12.85 11.04
C THR A 83 2.14 -11.47 10.53
N ILE A 84 0.89 -11.08 10.83
CA ILE A 84 0.24 -9.85 10.29
C ILE A 84 0.99 -8.53 10.57
N HIS A 85 1.91 -8.57 11.52
CA HIS A 85 2.72 -7.45 11.95
C HIS A 85 4.14 -7.51 11.35
N ASP A 86 4.57 -8.60 10.74
CA ASP A 86 5.86 -8.64 10.07
C ASP A 86 5.87 -7.70 8.84
N GLU A 87 7.00 -7.05 8.58
CA GLU A 87 7.20 -6.23 7.38
C GLU A 87 7.68 -7.04 6.17
N ILE A 88 7.64 -8.38 6.23
CA ILE A 88 8.02 -9.29 5.14
C ILE A 88 7.32 -8.93 3.82
N GLY A 89 6.03 -8.57 3.87
CA GLY A 89 5.28 -8.12 2.71
C GLY A 89 5.85 -6.84 2.07
N MET A 90 6.27 -5.88 2.89
CA MET A 90 6.89 -4.64 2.40
C MET A 90 8.27 -4.91 1.80
N ARG A 91 9.08 -5.76 2.45
CA ARG A 91 10.40 -6.16 1.93
C ARG A 91 10.27 -6.87 0.58
N HIS A 92 9.32 -7.79 0.43
CA HIS A 92 9.08 -8.47 -0.85
C HIS A 92 8.57 -7.50 -1.93
N PHE A 93 7.67 -6.57 -1.58
CA PHE A 93 7.19 -5.57 -2.53
C PHE A 93 8.34 -4.72 -3.09
N TYR A 94 9.21 -4.20 -2.22
CA TYR A 94 10.32 -3.39 -2.65
C TYR A 94 11.43 -4.20 -3.34
N ASP A 95 11.65 -5.47 -2.97
CA ASP A 95 12.55 -6.37 -3.69
C ASP A 95 12.14 -6.54 -5.16
N GLU A 96 10.86 -6.84 -5.40
CA GLU A 96 10.31 -6.92 -6.76
C GLU A 96 10.42 -5.58 -7.47
N TRP A 97 9.96 -4.48 -6.85
CA TRP A 97 10.11 -3.14 -7.42
C TRP A 97 11.56 -2.83 -7.81
N GLY A 98 12.53 -3.22 -6.98
CA GLY A 98 13.95 -3.03 -7.22
C GLY A 98 14.45 -3.74 -8.47
N LYS A 99 13.98 -4.98 -8.71
CA LYS A 99 14.26 -5.73 -9.95
C LYS A 99 13.70 -5.01 -11.17
N TRP A 100 12.48 -4.50 -11.09
CA TRP A 100 11.83 -3.78 -12.20
C TRP A 100 12.50 -2.44 -12.51
N MET A 101 12.98 -1.74 -11.50
CA MET A 101 13.56 -0.40 -11.63
C MET A 101 15.09 -0.40 -11.76
N ASP A 102 15.73 -1.57 -11.69
CA ASP A 102 17.19 -1.76 -11.55
C ASP A 102 17.79 -0.90 -10.42
N ARG A 103 17.18 -0.98 -9.24
CA ARG A 103 17.62 -0.25 -8.04
C ARG A 103 17.58 -1.17 -6.84
N TRP A 104 18.64 -1.18 -6.04
CA TRP A 104 18.63 -1.96 -4.81
C TRP A 104 17.75 -1.30 -3.74
N PRO A 105 16.79 -2.00 -3.10
CA PRO A 105 15.94 -1.39 -2.07
C PRO A 105 16.70 -0.92 -0.82
N GLY A 106 17.80 -1.59 -0.47
CA GLY A 106 18.65 -1.20 0.66
C GLY A 106 19.48 0.07 0.40
N ASP A 107 19.75 0.37 -0.87
CA ASP A 107 20.38 1.62 -1.30
C ASP A 107 19.99 1.94 -2.76
N PRO A 108 19.01 2.83 -2.99
CA PRO A 108 18.43 3.04 -4.32
C PRO A 108 19.34 3.81 -5.29
N GLU A 109 20.55 4.18 -4.87
CA GLU A 109 21.57 4.83 -5.69
C GLU A 109 22.46 3.81 -6.44
N ILE A 110 22.37 2.52 -6.12
CA ILE A 110 23.10 1.44 -6.80
C ILE A 110 22.15 0.50 -7.56
N SER A 111 22.71 -0.22 -8.55
CA SER A 111 21.96 -1.23 -9.30
C SER A 111 21.49 -2.38 -8.41
N TYR A 112 20.41 -3.05 -8.79
CA TYR A 112 19.88 -4.18 -8.00
C TYR A 112 20.95 -5.28 -7.82
N LYS A 113 21.66 -5.62 -8.90
CA LYS A 113 22.71 -6.64 -8.92
C LYS A 113 23.93 -6.28 -8.07
N GLU A 114 24.28 -5.01 -7.98
CA GLU A 114 25.36 -4.55 -7.10
C GLU A 114 24.95 -4.66 -5.64
N GLY A 115 23.71 -4.27 -5.32
CA GLY A 115 23.14 -4.43 -3.99
C GLY A 115 23.10 -5.87 -3.50
N GLU A 116 22.66 -6.81 -4.35
CA GLU A 116 22.66 -8.24 -4.02
C GLU A 116 24.06 -8.76 -3.68
N LYS A 117 25.09 -8.34 -4.42
CA LYS A 117 26.48 -8.72 -4.12
C LYS A 117 26.97 -8.17 -2.79
N ASN A 118 26.53 -6.98 -2.41
CA ASN A 118 26.92 -6.34 -1.16
C ASN A 118 26.18 -6.94 0.06
N ALA A 119 25.04 -7.60 -0.16
CA ALA A 119 24.24 -8.23 0.88
C ALA A 119 24.59 -9.72 1.12
N ALA A 120 25.34 -10.34 0.20
CA ALA A 120 25.80 -11.73 0.27
C ALA A 120 27.09 -11.89 1.09
#